data_AF-A0A6L6AB52-F1
#
_entry.id   AF-A0A6L6AB52-F1
#
_cell.length_a   1.000
_cell.length_b   1.000
_cell.length_c   1.000
_cell.angle_alpha   90.00
_cell.angle_beta   90.00
_cell.angle_gamma   90.00
#
_symmetry.space_group_name_H-M   'P 1'
#
loop_
_entity.id
_entity.type
_entity.pdbx_description
1 polymer ?
#
loop_
_entity_poly.entity_id
_entity_poly.type
_entity_poly.pdbx_seq_one_letter_code
_entity_poly.pdbx_strand_id
1 'polypeptide(L)'
;GYVDGQAHDIFLKEDGWKIREYQVHAAEGFWHGGSGVVVLPCGAGKTIVGAAAMAHAKATTLILVTNTIAARQWRDELLKRTTLTEDEIGEYSGSKKEIRPVTIATYQVMTKKKNGVYSHLDLFDSHDWGLIIYDEVHLLPAPIFRFTADIQSRRRLGLTATLVREDGMEGEVFSLIGPKRFDVPWKEIEAQGYIAPAECIEVRVNLTEAERIAYATAEPEERYRYCATTRTKRDVVQELVSLHANEQILVIGQYLDQLDDLGETLGVPVIQGSTPQKVREELFQQFRTGEITCLVVSKVANFSIDLPEATIAIQVSGAFGSRQEEAQRLGRILRPKADGRGARFYSVVSRDTIDQDFAQNRQRFLAEQGYSYTIIDADDVFQGKI
;
A
#
# COMPACT_ATOMS: atom_id res chain seq x y z
N GLY A 1 -20.92 21.48 -17.28
CA GLY A 1 -20.39 22.22 -16.12
C GLY A 1 -20.44 21.30 -14.92
N TYR A 2 -19.55 21.49 -13.95
CA TYR A 2 -19.61 20.73 -12.69
C TYR A 2 -20.61 21.37 -11.73
N VAL A 3 -21.18 20.57 -10.84
CA VAL A 3 -21.89 21.08 -9.66
C VAL A 3 -20.83 21.49 -8.65
N ASP A 4 -20.87 22.75 -8.21
CA ASP A 4 -19.89 23.30 -7.26
C ASP A 4 -20.09 22.74 -5.83
N GLY A 5 -21.28 22.20 -5.55
CA GLY A 5 -21.65 21.66 -4.26
C GLY A 5 -21.86 22.73 -3.19
N GLN A 6 -22.14 22.28 -1.97
CA GLN A 6 -22.22 23.15 -0.80
C GLN A 6 -20.83 23.68 -0.44
N ALA A 7 -20.69 25.00 -0.34
CA ALA A 7 -19.46 25.66 0.06
C ALA A 7 -19.04 25.29 1.50
N HIS A 8 -17.75 25.08 1.70
CA HIS A 8 -17.14 24.78 2.99
C HIS A 8 -15.67 25.18 2.94
N ASP A 9 -15.29 26.19 3.73
CA ASP A 9 -13.95 26.75 3.71
C ASP A 9 -12.92 25.79 4.31
N ILE A 10 -11.97 25.36 3.48
CA ILE A 10 -10.87 24.49 3.87
C ILE A 10 -9.57 25.17 3.41
N PHE A 11 -8.61 25.32 4.31
CA PHE A 11 -7.28 25.83 3.99
C PHE A 11 -6.21 24.86 4.49
N LEU A 12 -5.09 24.78 3.76
CA LEU A 12 -3.90 24.07 4.25
C LEU A 12 -3.23 24.87 5.38
N LYS A 13 -2.84 24.18 6.44
CA LYS A 13 -1.97 24.72 7.49
C LYS A 13 -0.52 24.37 7.14
N GLU A 14 0.30 25.37 6.86
CA GLU A 14 1.73 25.23 6.53
C GLU A 14 2.66 25.61 7.70
N ASP A 15 2.14 25.58 8.93
CA ASP A 15 2.94 25.92 10.11
C ASP A 15 4.02 24.84 10.34
N GLY A 16 5.28 25.20 10.09
CA GLY A 16 6.44 24.33 10.29
C GLY A 16 6.68 23.27 9.20
N TRP A 17 5.93 23.32 8.08
CA TRP A 17 6.17 22.48 6.90
C TRP A 17 5.61 23.15 5.64
N LYS A 18 6.13 22.80 4.47
CA LYS A 18 5.59 23.27 3.19
C LYS A 18 5.16 22.10 2.32
N ILE A 19 4.05 22.29 1.61
CA ILE A 19 3.67 21.38 0.53
C ILE A 19 4.77 21.37 -0.54
N ARG A 20 5.05 20.18 -1.10
CA ARG A 20 6.10 20.00 -2.12
C ARG A 20 5.59 20.49 -3.47
N GLU A 21 6.48 21.02 -4.30
CA GLU A 21 6.11 21.62 -5.59
C GLU A 21 5.32 20.67 -6.51
N TYR A 22 5.74 19.40 -6.61
CA TYR A 22 5.01 18.40 -7.40
C TYR A 22 3.60 18.11 -6.84
N GLN A 23 3.38 18.27 -5.52
CA GLN A 23 2.07 18.08 -4.90
C GLN A 23 1.14 19.25 -5.24
N VAL A 24 1.68 20.47 -5.29
CA VAL A 24 0.95 21.66 -5.78
C VAL A 24 0.56 21.46 -7.23
N HIS A 25 1.51 21.11 -8.10
CA HIS A 25 1.23 20.86 -9.52
C HIS A 25 0.19 19.74 -9.73
N ALA A 26 0.23 18.68 -8.91
CA ALA A 26 -0.76 17.62 -8.98
C ALA A 26 -2.17 18.10 -8.61
N ALA A 27 -2.30 18.90 -7.55
CA ALA A 27 -3.58 19.46 -7.11
C ALA A 27 -4.15 20.48 -8.11
N GLU A 28 -3.31 21.38 -8.62
CA GLU A 28 -3.69 22.38 -9.64
C GLU A 28 -4.05 21.72 -10.97
N GLY A 29 -3.26 20.74 -11.42
CA GLY A 29 -3.52 19.99 -12.65
C GLY A 29 -4.86 19.24 -12.60
N PHE A 30 -5.19 18.65 -11.45
CA PHE A 30 -6.52 18.11 -11.20
C PHE A 30 -7.60 19.21 -11.26
N TRP A 31 -7.41 20.31 -10.52
CA TRP A 31 -8.43 21.35 -10.37
C TRP A 31 -8.81 22.00 -11.70
N HIS A 32 -7.83 22.33 -12.55
CA HIS A 32 -8.07 22.85 -13.90
C HIS A 32 -8.67 21.80 -14.84
N GLY A 33 -8.32 20.52 -14.63
CA GLY A 33 -8.88 19.39 -15.38
C GLY A 33 -10.33 19.03 -15.02
N GLY A 34 -10.84 19.50 -13.89
CA GLY A 34 -12.21 19.23 -13.43
C GLY A 34 -12.37 17.88 -12.74
N SER A 35 -12.08 16.80 -13.46
CA SER A 35 -12.01 15.44 -12.91
C SER A 35 -10.86 14.65 -13.51
N GLY A 36 -10.32 13.71 -12.74
CA GLY A 36 -9.34 12.76 -13.23
C GLY A 36 -8.48 12.12 -12.13
N VAL A 37 -7.51 11.33 -12.58
CA VAL A 37 -6.66 10.53 -11.69
C VAL A 37 -5.28 11.15 -11.57
N VAL A 38 -4.82 11.30 -10.34
CA VAL A 38 -3.46 11.66 -9.96
C VAL A 38 -2.74 10.39 -9.53
N VAL A 39 -1.69 10.04 -10.26
CA VAL A 39 -0.83 8.90 -9.97
C VAL A 39 0.39 9.39 -9.22
N LEU A 40 0.51 8.99 -7.96
CA LEU A 40 1.61 9.37 -7.09
C LEU A 40 2.08 8.16 -6.28
N PRO A 41 3.39 7.91 -6.23
CA PRO A 41 3.91 6.78 -5.49
C PRO A 41 3.60 6.82 -4.00
N CYS A 42 3.70 5.65 -3.35
CA CYS A 42 3.60 5.58 -1.90
C CYS A 42 4.66 6.47 -1.22
N GLY A 43 4.29 7.12 -0.12
CA GLY A 43 5.17 8.08 0.56
C GLY A 43 5.29 9.45 -0.13
N ALA A 44 4.82 9.62 -1.37
CA ALA A 44 4.81 10.91 -2.06
C ALA A 44 3.74 11.89 -1.55
N GLY A 45 2.89 11.47 -0.61
CA GLY A 45 1.87 12.32 0.01
C GLY A 45 0.57 12.46 -0.80
N LYS A 46 -0.01 11.35 -1.27
CA LYS A 46 -1.35 11.31 -1.90
C LYS A 46 -2.40 12.06 -1.07
N THR A 47 -2.41 11.83 0.24
CA THR A 47 -3.31 12.49 1.19
C THR A 47 -3.11 14.02 1.22
N ILE A 48 -1.87 14.50 1.12
CA ILE A 48 -1.57 15.94 1.05
C ILE A 48 -2.12 16.55 -0.24
N VAL A 49 -2.01 15.84 -1.37
CA VAL A 49 -2.62 16.29 -2.64
C VAL A 49 -4.14 16.32 -2.56
N GLY A 50 -4.75 15.33 -1.88
CA GLY A 50 -6.18 15.36 -1.58
C GLY A 50 -6.58 16.57 -0.75
N ALA A 51 -5.84 16.86 0.33
CA ALA A 51 -6.07 18.04 1.17
C ALA A 51 -5.88 19.37 0.40
N ALA A 52 -4.89 19.44 -0.48
CA ALA A 52 -4.67 20.59 -1.36
C ALA A 52 -5.83 20.77 -2.36
N ALA A 53 -6.30 19.68 -2.96
CA ALA A 53 -7.46 19.69 -3.85
C ALA A 53 -8.73 20.15 -3.11
N MET A 54 -8.92 19.74 -1.85
CA MET A 54 -10.01 20.23 -0.98
C MET A 54 -9.89 21.73 -0.73
N ALA A 55 -8.68 22.24 -0.50
CA ALA A 55 -8.44 23.68 -0.30
C ALA A 55 -8.68 24.53 -1.56
N HIS A 56 -8.49 23.95 -2.75
CA HIS A 56 -8.92 24.58 -4.01
C HIS A 56 -10.44 24.53 -4.19
N ALA A 57 -11.07 23.41 -3.83
CA ALA A 57 -12.50 23.20 -4.00
C ALA A 57 -13.36 24.06 -3.07
N LYS A 58 -12.94 24.22 -1.80
CA LYS A 58 -13.67 24.93 -0.75
C LYS A 58 -15.16 24.54 -0.68
N ALA A 59 -15.38 23.24 -0.76
CA ALA A 59 -16.70 22.65 -0.78
C ALA A 59 -16.74 21.39 0.09
N THR A 60 -17.94 20.96 0.43
CA THR A 60 -18.17 19.68 1.09
C THR A 60 -17.54 18.56 0.28
N THR A 61 -16.85 17.65 0.97
CA THR A 61 -16.02 16.62 0.34
C THR A 61 -16.36 15.24 0.86
N LEU A 62 -16.61 14.30 -0.06
CA LEU A 62 -16.73 12.88 0.24
C LEU A 62 -15.43 12.17 -0.14
N ILE A 63 -14.83 11.48 0.83
CA ILE A 63 -13.57 10.73 0.64
C ILE A 63 -13.89 9.25 0.76
N LEU A 64 -13.65 8.48 -0.30
CA LEU A 64 -13.88 7.04 -0.34
C LEU A 64 -12.57 6.28 -0.18
N VAL A 65 -12.51 5.41 0.82
CA VAL A 65 -11.30 4.67 1.21
C VAL A 65 -11.54 3.17 1.28
N THR A 66 -10.47 2.39 1.36
CA THR A 66 -10.50 0.92 1.33
C THR A 66 -11.04 0.31 2.62
N ASN A 67 -10.67 0.85 3.77
CA ASN A 67 -11.01 0.31 5.09
C ASN A 67 -11.03 1.39 6.18
N THR A 68 -11.45 1.01 7.39
CA THR A 68 -11.59 1.92 8.53
C THR A 68 -10.26 2.48 9.02
N ILE A 69 -9.14 1.80 8.79
CA ILE A 69 -7.84 2.34 9.22
C ILE A 69 -7.33 3.40 8.25
N ALA A 70 -7.51 3.20 6.95
CA ALA A 70 -7.32 4.27 5.97
C ALA A 70 -8.19 5.49 6.29
N ALA A 71 -9.44 5.28 6.73
CA ALA A 71 -10.32 6.38 7.14
C ALA A 71 -9.75 7.20 8.31
N ARG A 72 -9.21 6.52 9.33
CA ARG A 72 -8.56 7.17 10.48
C ARG A 72 -7.29 7.92 10.07
N GLN A 73 -6.44 7.31 9.24
CA GLN A 73 -5.24 7.97 8.70
C GLN A 73 -5.58 9.25 7.94
N TRP A 74 -6.61 9.21 7.09
CA TRP A 74 -7.12 10.40 6.41
C TRP A 74 -7.61 11.46 7.39
N ARG A 75 -8.40 11.08 8.40
CA ARG A 75 -8.89 12.01 9.44
C ARG A 75 -7.74 12.69 10.15
N ASP A 76 -6.76 11.93 10.64
CA ASP A 76 -5.65 12.45 11.42
C ASP A 76 -4.76 13.38 10.58
N GLU A 77 -4.50 13.02 9.32
CA GLU A 77 -3.75 13.87 8.41
C GLU A 77 -4.52 15.16 8.05
N LEU A 78 -5.84 15.09 7.82
CA LEU A 78 -6.66 16.28 7.57
C LEU A 78 -6.65 17.24 8.77
N LEU A 79 -6.83 16.75 9.99
CA LEU A 79 -6.77 17.58 11.20
C LEU A 79 -5.40 18.24 11.39
N LYS A 80 -4.33 17.51 11.04
CA LYS A 80 -2.95 17.99 11.13
C LYS A 80 -2.62 19.03 10.05
N ARG A 81 -3.15 18.86 8.83
CA ARG A 81 -2.70 19.60 7.63
C ARG A 81 -3.68 20.65 7.14
N THR A 82 -4.88 20.73 7.70
CA THR A 82 -5.91 21.68 7.26
C THR A 82 -6.50 22.46 8.44
N THR A 83 -7.33 23.46 8.12
CA THR A 83 -8.10 24.23 9.09
C THR A 83 -9.28 23.47 9.72
N LEU A 84 -9.59 22.26 9.23
CA LEU A 84 -10.70 21.46 9.71
C LEU A 84 -10.56 21.11 11.20
N THR A 85 -11.71 21.03 11.87
CA THR A 85 -11.88 20.58 13.25
C THR A 85 -12.48 19.17 13.30
N GLU A 86 -12.43 18.53 14.47
CA GLU A 86 -12.96 17.17 14.64
C GLU A 86 -14.47 17.07 14.34
N ASP A 87 -15.22 18.15 14.60
CA ASP A 87 -16.66 18.21 14.34
C ASP A 87 -17.02 18.38 12.86
N GLU A 88 -16.06 18.74 12.02
CA GLU A 88 -16.29 18.91 10.58
C GLU A 88 -16.04 17.62 9.80
N ILE A 89 -15.43 16.61 10.44
CA ILE A 89 -15.02 15.35 9.81
C ILE A 89 -15.86 14.18 10.35
N GLY A 90 -16.68 13.59 9.47
CA GLY A 90 -17.50 12.41 9.73
C GLY A 90 -16.85 11.11 9.23
N GLU A 91 -17.15 9.99 9.90
CA GLU A 91 -16.79 8.64 9.43
C GLU A 91 -18.05 7.84 9.09
N TYR A 92 -18.09 7.29 7.88
CA TYR A 92 -19.16 6.44 7.38
C TYR A 92 -18.63 5.04 7.04
N SER A 93 -18.62 4.18 8.06
CA SER A 93 -18.15 2.80 8.02
C SER A 93 -19.25 1.81 8.45
N GLY A 94 -18.94 0.51 8.47
CA GLY A 94 -19.88 -0.51 8.95
C GLY A 94 -20.29 -0.32 10.41
N SER A 95 -19.40 0.28 11.22
CA SER A 95 -19.57 0.50 12.66
C SER A 95 -20.03 1.91 13.03
N LYS A 96 -19.74 2.91 12.18
CA LYS A 96 -19.96 4.33 12.48
C LYS A 96 -20.65 5.01 11.30
N LYS A 97 -21.67 5.83 11.54
CA LYS A 97 -22.49 6.46 10.49
C LYS A 97 -22.67 7.94 10.76
N GLU A 98 -21.57 8.67 10.71
CA GLU A 98 -21.56 10.12 10.91
C GLU A 98 -21.31 10.80 9.57
N ILE A 99 -22.26 11.65 9.17
CA ILE A 99 -22.14 12.49 7.98
C ILE A 99 -21.91 13.92 8.46
N ARG A 100 -20.85 14.55 7.94
CA ARG A 100 -20.40 15.92 8.22
C ARG A 100 -19.94 16.58 6.89
N PRO A 101 -19.65 17.90 6.86
CA PRO A 101 -19.20 18.59 5.65
C PRO A 101 -18.00 17.94 4.94
N VAL A 102 -17.10 17.31 5.69
CA VAL A 102 -16.12 16.36 5.17
C VAL A 102 -16.47 14.98 5.72
N THR A 103 -16.76 14.02 4.84
CA THR A 103 -17.11 12.65 5.26
C THR A 103 -16.17 11.64 4.63
N ILE A 104 -15.61 10.75 5.45
CA ILE A 104 -14.74 9.67 5.01
C ILE A 104 -15.50 8.35 5.10
N ALA A 105 -15.69 7.68 3.97
CA ALA A 105 -16.50 6.47 3.87
C ALA A 105 -15.73 5.29 3.28
N THR A 106 -15.99 4.08 3.77
CA THR A 106 -15.35 2.87 3.21
C THR A 106 -16.11 2.33 2.00
N TYR A 107 -15.41 1.83 0.98
CA TYR A 107 -16.02 1.24 -0.22
C TYR A 107 -17.01 0.11 0.10
N GLN A 108 -16.72 -0.71 1.12
CA GLN A 108 -17.57 -1.84 1.52
C GLN A 108 -18.98 -1.41 1.93
N VAL A 109 -19.12 -0.22 2.50
CA VAL A 109 -20.44 0.29 2.89
C VAL A 109 -21.26 0.64 1.65
N MET A 110 -20.64 1.09 0.57
CA MET A 110 -21.32 1.41 -0.69
C MET A 110 -21.81 0.17 -1.44
N THR A 111 -21.16 -0.97 -1.26
CA THR A 111 -21.50 -2.22 -1.97
C THR A 111 -22.48 -3.12 -1.20
N LYS A 112 -22.78 -2.81 0.06
CA LYS A 112 -23.70 -3.58 0.88
C LYS A 112 -25.15 -3.38 0.41
N LYS A 113 -25.82 -4.49 0.09
CA LYS A 113 -27.25 -4.48 -0.28
C LYS A 113 -28.12 -4.64 0.96
N LYS A 114 -29.17 -3.84 1.07
CA LYS A 114 -30.28 -4.05 2.02
C LYS A 114 -31.55 -4.17 1.19
N ASN A 115 -32.29 -5.28 1.35
CA ASN A 115 -33.53 -5.54 0.61
C ASN A 115 -33.40 -5.43 -0.93
N GLY A 116 -32.27 -5.88 -1.50
CA GLY A 116 -32.04 -5.85 -2.95
C GLY A 116 -31.63 -4.49 -3.53
N VAL A 117 -31.70 -3.42 -2.74
CA VAL A 117 -31.24 -2.06 -3.10
C VAL A 117 -29.89 -1.79 -2.42
N TYR A 118 -28.99 -1.09 -3.10
CA TYR A 118 -27.74 -0.63 -2.49
C TYR A 118 -28.09 0.42 -1.43
N SER A 119 -27.85 0.09 -0.16
CA SER A 119 -28.52 0.75 0.96
C SER A 119 -28.01 2.14 1.31
N HIS A 120 -27.15 2.71 0.47
CA HIS A 120 -26.39 3.92 0.77
C HIS A 120 -26.19 4.86 -0.44
N LEU A 121 -27.07 4.79 -1.45
CA LEU A 121 -27.24 5.92 -2.41
C LEU A 121 -27.49 7.23 -1.65
N ASP A 122 -28.23 7.14 -0.53
CA ASP A 122 -28.46 8.21 0.42
C ASP A 122 -27.18 8.94 0.85
N LEU A 123 -25.99 8.32 0.89
CA LEU A 123 -24.77 9.05 1.24
C LEU A 123 -24.39 10.07 0.16
N PHE A 124 -24.46 9.67 -1.12
CA PHE A 124 -24.20 10.56 -2.25
C PHE A 124 -25.27 11.65 -2.40
N ASP A 125 -26.48 11.37 -1.93
CA ASP A 125 -27.60 12.31 -1.93
C ASP A 125 -27.72 13.12 -0.62
N SER A 126 -27.03 12.71 0.45
CA SER A 126 -27.19 13.32 1.79
C SER A 126 -26.64 14.74 1.88
N HIS A 127 -25.66 15.06 1.05
CA HIS A 127 -25.05 16.38 0.94
C HIS A 127 -24.80 16.68 -0.53
N ASP A 128 -24.82 17.97 -0.87
CA ASP A 128 -24.42 18.43 -2.18
C ASP A 128 -22.88 18.46 -2.27
N TRP A 129 -22.27 17.29 -2.42
CA TRP A 129 -20.81 17.15 -2.47
C TRP A 129 -20.21 17.91 -3.65
N GLY A 130 -19.32 18.88 -3.38
CA GLY A 130 -18.59 19.61 -4.42
C GLY A 130 -17.38 18.85 -4.95
N LEU A 131 -16.80 17.98 -4.12
CA LEU A 131 -15.66 17.14 -4.45
C LEU A 131 -15.84 15.71 -3.94
N ILE A 132 -15.51 14.73 -4.78
CA ILE A 132 -15.39 13.34 -4.38
C ILE A 132 -13.96 12.87 -4.62
N ILE A 133 -13.33 12.35 -3.57
CA ILE A 133 -11.98 11.79 -3.61
C ILE A 133 -12.10 10.28 -3.50
N TYR A 134 -11.51 9.56 -4.44
CA TYR A 134 -11.38 8.10 -4.42
C TYR A 134 -9.93 7.76 -4.10
N ASP A 135 -9.68 7.18 -2.94
CA ASP A 135 -8.34 6.71 -2.56
C ASP A 135 -8.12 5.26 -2.97
N GLU A 136 -6.90 4.94 -3.38
CA GLU A 136 -6.49 3.67 -3.98
C GLU A 136 -7.47 3.18 -5.07
N VAL A 137 -7.69 4.01 -6.10
CA VAL A 137 -8.72 3.76 -7.13
C VAL A 137 -8.59 2.42 -7.85
N HIS A 138 -7.40 1.82 -7.84
CA HIS A 138 -7.15 0.50 -8.40
C HIS A 138 -7.89 -0.62 -7.67
N LEU A 139 -8.36 -0.37 -6.44
CA LEU A 139 -9.15 -1.30 -5.61
C LEU A 139 -10.66 -1.05 -5.70
N LEU A 140 -11.12 -0.17 -6.60
CA LEU A 140 -12.54 0.14 -6.73
C LEU A 140 -13.36 -1.12 -7.08
N PRO A 141 -14.36 -1.48 -6.25
CA PRO A 141 -15.23 -2.61 -6.56
C PRO A 141 -16.06 -2.39 -7.83
N ALA A 142 -16.24 -3.44 -8.64
CA ALA A 142 -17.07 -3.43 -9.85
C ALA A 142 -18.47 -2.77 -9.69
N PRO A 143 -19.21 -2.98 -8.57
CA PRO A 143 -20.51 -2.32 -8.39
C PRO A 143 -20.44 -0.79 -8.34
N ILE A 144 -19.32 -0.19 -7.91
CA ILE A 144 -19.19 1.27 -7.77
C ILE A 144 -19.26 1.97 -9.14
N PHE A 145 -18.72 1.34 -10.19
CA PHE A 145 -18.78 1.84 -11.56
C PHE A 145 -20.21 1.94 -12.11
N ARG A 146 -21.16 1.21 -11.52
CA ARG A 146 -22.57 1.26 -11.95
C ARG A 146 -23.33 2.45 -11.37
N PHE A 147 -22.80 3.11 -10.33
CA PHE A 147 -23.40 4.33 -9.75
C PHE A 147 -22.94 5.63 -10.44
N THR A 148 -22.32 5.51 -11.62
CA THR A 148 -21.72 6.63 -12.35
C THR A 148 -22.71 7.73 -12.67
N ALA A 149 -23.95 7.42 -13.10
CA ALA A 149 -24.88 8.42 -13.65
C ALA A 149 -25.14 9.62 -12.72
N ASP A 150 -25.40 9.40 -11.43
CA ASP A 150 -25.74 10.47 -10.48
C ASP A 150 -24.52 11.23 -9.95
N ILE A 151 -23.34 10.61 -10.07
CA ILE A 151 -22.07 11.16 -9.57
C ILE A 151 -21.32 11.95 -10.67
N GLN A 152 -21.68 11.75 -11.94
CA GLN A 152 -20.98 12.29 -13.12
C GLN A 152 -20.91 13.82 -13.17
N SER A 153 -21.84 14.53 -12.56
CA SER A 153 -21.89 16.00 -12.55
C SER A 153 -20.93 16.66 -11.53
N ARG A 154 -20.37 15.89 -10.59
CA ARG A 154 -19.48 16.39 -9.52
C ARG A 154 -18.00 16.30 -9.92
N ARG A 155 -17.13 17.10 -9.29
CA ARG A 155 -15.68 16.96 -9.49
C ARG A 155 -15.17 15.69 -8.81
N ARG A 156 -14.29 14.94 -9.49
CA ARG A 156 -13.81 13.64 -9.01
C ARG A 156 -12.30 13.54 -9.11
N LEU A 157 -11.66 13.36 -7.96
CA LEU A 157 -10.23 13.11 -7.84
C LEU A 157 -10.00 11.64 -7.55
N GLY A 158 -9.26 10.96 -8.41
CA GLY A 158 -8.71 9.64 -8.12
C GLY A 158 -7.29 9.76 -7.61
N LEU A 159 -6.99 9.18 -6.46
CA LEU A 159 -5.63 9.06 -5.92
C LEU A 159 -5.20 7.61 -5.96
N THR A 160 -4.04 7.35 -6.56
CA THR A 160 -3.48 6.00 -6.60
C THR A 160 -1.99 6.05 -6.82
N ALA A 161 -1.27 5.03 -6.37
CA ALA A 161 0.13 4.87 -6.75
C ALA A 161 0.27 4.11 -8.08
N THR A 162 -0.84 3.65 -8.66
CA THR A 162 -0.79 2.81 -9.85
C THR A 162 -2.16 2.71 -10.54
N LEU A 163 -2.14 2.50 -11.86
CA LEU A 163 -3.36 2.39 -12.67
C LEU A 163 -3.62 0.98 -13.21
N VAL A 164 -2.64 0.09 -13.16
CA VAL A 164 -2.84 -1.30 -13.61
C VAL A 164 -3.84 -1.97 -12.66
N ARG A 165 -4.73 -2.82 -13.18
CA ARG A 165 -5.60 -3.65 -12.35
C ARG A 165 -5.41 -5.13 -12.70
N GLU A 166 -5.55 -5.99 -11.70
CA GLU A 166 -5.44 -7.45 -11.88
C GLU A 166 -6.55 -8.04 -12.76
N ASP A 167 -7.72 -7.42 -12.73
CA ASP A 167 -8.85 -7.78 -13.58
C ASP A 167 -8.79 -7.15 -14.98
N GLY A 168 -7.76 -6.33 -15.27
CA GLY A 168 -7.59 -5.63 -16.54
C GLY A 168 -8.62 -4.52 -16.79
N MET A 169 -9.41 -4.13 -15.78
CA MET A 169 -10.52 -3.17 -15.92
C MET A 169 -10.10 -1.72 -15.59
N GLU A 170 -8.84 -1.38 -15.86
CA GLU A 170 -8.30 -0.02 -15.67
C GLU A 170 -9.06 1.04 -16.48
N GLY A 171 -9.58 0.66 -17.65
CA GLY A 171 -10.44 1.51 -18.47
C GLY A 171 -11.66 2.06 -17.73
N GLU A 172 -12.26 1.28 -16.83
CA GLU A 172 -13.44 1.69 -16.07
C GLU A 172 -13.14 2.81 -15.06
N VAL A 173 -11.92 2.84 -14.53
CA VAL A 173 -11.46 3.93 -13.64
C VAL A 173 -11.48 5.25 -14.38
N PHE A 174 -10.98 5.29 -15.61
CA PHE A 174 -11.00 6.51 -16.42
C PHE A 174 -12.41 6.91 -16.85
N SER A 175 -13.31 5.94 -17.08
CA SER A 175 -14.71 6.23 -17.39
C SER A 175 -15.47 6.83 -16.19
N LEU A 176 -15.18 6.36 -14.97
CA LEU A 176 -15.81 6.87 -13.75
C LEU A 176 -15.21 8.21 -13.33
N ILE A 177 -13.90 8.27 -13.13
CA ILE A 177 -13.23 9.40 -12.50
C ILE A 177 -12.80 10.45 -13.54
N GLY A 178 -12.28 10.01 -14.68
CA GLY A 178 -11.72 10.87 -15.71
C GLY A 178 -10.29 10.46 -16.07
N PRO A 179 -9.66 11.15 -17.04
CA PRO A 179 -8.34 10.78 -17.54
C PRO A 179 -7.24 10.97 -16.49
N LYS A 180 -6.07 10.38 -16.73
CA LYS A 180 -4.86 10.67 -15.96
C LYS A 180 -4.49 12.14 -16.10
N ARG A 181 -4.47 12.89 -14.99
CA ARG A 181 -4.17 14.34 -14.94
C ARG A 181 -2.74 14.63 -14.54
N PHE A 182 -2.17 13.75 -13.73
CA PHE A 182 -0.83 13.89 -13.22
C PHE A 182 -0.23 12.50 -13.03
N ASP A 183 1.02 12.36 -13.42
CA ASP A 183 1.81 11.15 -13.26
C ASP A 183 3.26 11.57 -13.14
N VAL A 184 3.88 11.22 -12.01
CA VAL A 184 5.30 11.47 -11.81
C VAL A 184 5.98 10.13 -11.55
N PRO A 185 6.96 9.75 -12.39
CA PRO A 185 7.74 8.55 -12.18
C PRO A 185 8.43 8.56 -10.81
N TRP A 186 8.52 7.38 -10.20
CA TRP A 186 9.20 7.19 -8.91
C TRP A 186 10.60 7.82 -8.88
N LYS A 187 11.40 7.57 -9.94
CA LYS A 187 12.77 8.07 -10.08
C LYS A 187 12.89 9.59 -9.99
N GLU A 188 11.89 10.34 -10.45
CA GLU A 188 11.93 11.80 -10.37
C GLU A 188 11.74 12.29 -8.93
N ILE A 189 10.87 11.63 -8.17
CA ILE A 189 10.62 11.95 -6.76
C ILE A 189 11.79 11.48 -5.88
N GLU A 190 12.39 10.35 -6.21
CA GLU A 190 13.63 9.85 -5.61
C GLU A 190 14.80 10.81 -5.86
N ALA A 191 15.01 11.26 -7.10
CA ALA A 191 16.07 12.21 -7.45
C ALA A 191 15.94 13.55 -6.71
N GLN A 192 14.71 13.94 -6.35
CA GLN A 192 14.42 15.12 -5.53
C GLN A 192 14.62 14.87 -4.02
N GLY A 193 15.04 13.67 -3.61
CA GLY A 193 15.31 13.30 -2.22
C GLY A 193 14.06 13.07 -1.37
N TYR A 194 12.89 12.97 -1.99
CA TYR A 194 11.62 12.84 -1.29
C TYR A 194 11.23 11.40 -0.97
N ILE A 195 11.79 10.45 -1.73
CA ILE A 195 11.69 9.02 -1.48
C ILE A 195 13.10 8.42 -1.55
N ALA A 196 13.33 7.37 -0.79
CA ALA A 196 14.62 6.74 -0.69
C ALA A 196 14.88 5.72 -1.81
N PRO A 197 16.14 5.59 -2.27
CA PRO A 197 16.55 4.48 -3.11
C PRO A 197 16.39 3.17 -2.32
N ALA A 198 15.65 2.23 -2.90
CA ALA A 198 15.60 0.85 -2.42
C ALA A 198 16.26 -0.06 -3.46
N GLU A 199 17.19 -0.88 -3.00
CA GLU A 199 17.83 -1.92 -3.81
C GLU A 199 17.00 -3.20 -3.70
N CYS A 200 16.45 -3.68 -4.82
CA CYS A 200 15.73 -4.95 -4.86
C CYS A 200 16.67 -6.09 -5.27
N ILE A 201 16.78 -7.10 -4.43
CA ILE A 201 17.68 -8.25 -4.60
C ILE A 201 16.84 -9.53 -4.60
N GLU A 202 16.80 -10.22 -5.73
CA GLU A 202 16.23 -11.57 -5.82
C GLU A 202 17.30 -12.60 -5.48
N VAL A 203 17.08 -13.33 -4.38
CA VAL A 203 17.97 -14.43 -3.98
C VAL A 203 17.37 -15.74 -4.47
N ARG A 204 18.03 -16.34 -5.46
CA ARG A 204 17.57 -17.60 -6.04
C ARG A 204 18.11 -18.80 -5.28
N VAL A 205 17.21 -19.68 -4.86
CA VAL A 205 17.54 -20.90 -4.14
C VAL A 205 17.33 -22.12 -5.03
N ASN A 206 18.26 -23.08 -4.93
CA ASN A 206 18.11 -24.39 -5.57
C ASN A 206 17.45 -25.34 -4.57
N LEU A 207 16.24 -25.80 -4.89
CA LEU A 207 15.57 -26.81 -4.06
C LEU A 207 16.40 -28.09 -3.99
N THR A 208 16.41 -28.72 -2.82
CA THR A 208 17.01 -30.06 -2.63
C THR A 208 16.24 -31.10 -3.45
N GLU A 209 16.85 -32.28 -3.68
CA GLU A 209 16.19 -33.36 -4.42
C GLU A 209 14.84 -33.75 -3.80
N ALA A 210 14.78 -33.86 -2.46
CA ALA A 210 13.56 -34.18 -1.73
C ALA A 210 12.48 -33.10 -1.93
N GLU A 211 12.84 -31.81 -1.84
CA GLU A 211 11.92 -30.70 -2.06
C GLU A 211 11.43 -30.63 -3.52
N ARG A 212 12.30 -30.91 -4.50
CA ARG A 212 11.93 -30.98 -5.92
C ARG A 212 10.94 -32.10 -6.18
N ILE A 213 11.16 -33.28 -5.60
CA ILE A 213 10.23 -34.41 -5.74
C ILE A 213 8.88 -34.03 -5.12
N ALA A 214 8.86 -33.49 -3.90
CA ALA A 214 7.63 -33.07 -3.23
C ALA A 214 6.86 -32.03 -4.06
N TYR A 215 7.56 -31.03 -4.60
CA TYR A 215 6.98 -30.03 -5.49
C TYR A 215 6.42 -30.64 -6.79
N ALA A 216 7.17 -31.54 -7.44
CA ALA A 216 6.76 -32.16 -8.71
C ALA A 216 5.51 -33.04 -8.55
N THR A 217 5.37 -33.70 -7.39
CA THR A 217 4.21 -34.54 -7.07
C THR A 217 3.05 -33.77 -6.44
N ALA A 218 3.22 -32.48 -6.14
CA ALA A 218 2.18 -31.68 -5.52
C ALA A 218 1.03 -31.37 -6.50
N GLU A 219 -0.18 -31.34 -5.95
CA GLU A 219 -1.36 -30.88 -6.66
C GLU A 219 -1.18 -29.44 -7.14
N PRO A 220 -1.69 -29.06 -8.33
CA PRO A 220 -1.46 -27.73 -8.91
C PRO A 220 -1.76 -26.55 -7.98
N GLU A 221 -2.78 -26.69 -7.12
CA GLU A 221 -3.21 -25.67 -6.16
C GLU A 221 -2.23 -25.51 -4.98
N GLU A 222 -1.50 -26.57 -4.62
CA GLU A 222 -0.55 -26.58 -3.51
C GLU A 222 0.89 -26.33 -3.94
N ARG A 223 1.20 -26.48 -5.24
CA ARG A 223 2.57 -26.34 -5.78
C ARG A 223 3.28 -25.10 -5.29
N TYR A 224 2.60 -23.95 -5.28
CA TYR A 224 3.24 -22.75 -4.78
C TYR A 224 3.58 -22.84 -3.30
N ARG A 225 2.67 -23.33 -2.46
CA ARG A 225 2.94 -23.51 -1.03
C ARG A 225 4.19 -24.34 -0.83
N TYR A 226 4.29 -25.49 -1.51
CA TYR A 226 5.45 -26.38 -1.40
C TYR A 226 6.77 -25.70 -1.75
N CYS A 227 6.84 -24.97 -2.87
CA CYS A 227 8.09 -24.30 -3.23
C CYS A 227 8.36 -23.03 -2.40
N ALA A 228 7.34 -22.42 -1.81
CA ALA A 228 7.46 -21.22 -1.01
C ALA A 228 7.87 -21.48 0.44
N THR A 229 7.52 -22.64 1.01
CA THR A 229 7.75 -22.99 2.43
C THR A 229 8.91 -23.97 2.63
N THR A 230 9.87 -24.01 1.71
CA THR A 230 10.99 -24.94 1.76
C THR A 230 11.99 -24.58 2.84
N ARG A 231 12.66 -25.61 3.38
CA ARG A 231 13.73 -25.43 4.36
C ARG A 231 14.89 -24.67 3.75
N THR A 232 15.18 -24.92 2.47
CA THR A 232 16.23 -24.19 1.73
C THR A 232 16.00 -22.68 1.77
N LYS A 233 14.76 -22.19 1.63
CA LYS A 233 14.48 -20.74 1.76
C LYS A 233 14.69 -20.24 3.17
N ARG A 234 14.27 -21.01 4.19
CA ARG A 234 14.45 -20.66 5.60
C ARG A 234 15.92 -20.47 5.95
N ASP A 235 16.78 -21.39 5.52
CA ASP A 235 18.22 -21.34 5.80
C ASP A 235 18.87 -20.08 5.16
N VAL A 236 18.42 -19.66 3.97
CA VAL A 236 18.82 -18.39 3.35
C VAL A 236 18.31 -17.16 4.11
N VAL A 237 17.06 -17.18 4.58
CA VAL A 237 16.51 -16.09 5.40
C VAL A 237 17.30 -15.94 6.70
N GLN A 238 17.66 -17.04 7.34
CA GLN A 238 18.50 -17.04 8.54
C GLN A 238 19.86 -16.39 8.30
N GLU A 239 20.51 -16.71 7.18
CA GLU A 239 21.79 -16.11 6.82
C GLU A 239 21.66 -14.60 6.53
N LEU A 240 20.63 -14.20 5.76
CA LEU A 240 20.36 -12.77 5.52
C LEU A 240 20.13 -11.99 6.82
N VAL A 241 19.38 -12.58 7.77
CA VAL A 241 19.16 -11.98 9.09
C VAL A 241 20.48 -11.82 9.85
N SER A 242 21.36 -12.82 9.79
CA SER A 242 22.69 -12.80 10.41
C SER A 242 23.58 -11.69 9.82
N LEU A 243 23.64 -11.59 8.49
CA LEU A 243 24.43 -10.57 7.78
C LEU A 243 23.98 -9.14 8.10
N HIS A 244 22.70 -8.97 8.43
CA HIS A 244 22.08 -7.68 8.74
C HIS A 244 21.76 -7.48 10.23
N ALA A 245 22.36 -8.25 11.15
CA ALA A 245 21.94 -8.30 12.57
C ALA A 245 21.89 -6.93 13.32
N ASN A 246 22.62 -5.92 12.82
CA ASN A 246 22.64 -4.55 13.38
C ASN A 246 21.64 -3.58 12.71
N GLU A 247 20.74 -4.10 11.89
CA GLU A 247 19.75 -3.35 11.12
C GLU A 247 18.34 -3.76 11.54
N GLN A 248 17.37 -2.89 11.25
CA GLN A 248 15.95 -3.22 11.47
C GLN A 248 15.48 -4.07 10.29
N ILE A 249 15.15 -5.33 10.57
CA ILE A 249 14.81 -6.37 9.60
C ILE A 249 13.34 -6.76 9.76
N LEU A 250 12.60 -6.70 8.65
CA LEU A 250 11.23 -7.19 8.59
C LEU A 250 11.15 -8.41 7.68
N VAL A 251 10.86 -9.58 8.24
CA VAL A 251 10.64 -10.83 7.48
C VAL A 251 9.15 -11.00 7.20
N ILE A 252 8.78 -11.15 5.93
CA ILE A 252 7.39 -11.12 5.46
C ILE A 252 7.05 -12.43 4.75
N GLY A 253 5.93 -13.04 5.13
CA GLY A 253 5.41 -14.25 4.49
C GLY A 253 3.89 -14.37 4.49
N GLN A 254 3.40 -15.32 3.69
CA GLN A 254 1.98 -15.60 3.53
C GLN A 254 1.49 -16.74 4.45
N TYR A 255 2.31 -17.77 4.65
CA TYR A 255 1.91 -19.02 5.29
C TYR A 255 2.25 -19.02 6.78
N LEU A 256 1.25 -19.16 7.65
CA LEU A 256 1.44 -18.99 9.10
C LEU A 256 2.41 -20.01 9.70
N ASP A 257 2.33 -21.27 9.27
CA ASP A 257 3.23 -22.34 9.67
C ASP A 257 4.69 -22.06 9.29
N GLN A 258 4.91 -21.47 8.11
CA GLN A 258 6.23 -21.01 7.70
C GLN A 258 6.74 -19.86 8.59
N LEU A 259 5.86 -18.93 8.97
CA LEU A 259 6.23 -17.79 9.80
C LEU A 259 6.54 -18.20 11.24
N ASP A 260 5.82 -19.20 11.76
CA ASP A 260 6.09 -19.76 13.08
C ASP A 260 7.44 -20.49 13.10
N ASP A 261 7.73 -21.34 12.11
CA ASP A 261 9.04 -21.99 11.95
C ASP A 261 10.19 -20.98 11.80
N LEU A 262 9.98 -19.88 11.05
CA LEU A 262 10.94 -18.78 10.96
C LEU A 262 11.11 -18.04 12.30
N GLY A 263 10.01 -17.76 13.01
CA GLY A 263 10.05 -17.10 14.32
C GLY A 263 10.85 -17.92 15.34
N GLU A 264 10.61 -19.22 15.40
CA GLU A 264 11.35 -20.15 16.26
C GLU A 264 12.83 -20.26 15.84
N THR A 265 13.10 -20.42 14.55
CA THR A 265 14.48 -20.58 14.03
C THR A 265 15.33 -19.32 14.25
N LEU A 266 14.73 -18.13 14.07
CA LEU A 266 15.41 -16.85 14.25
C LEU A 266 15.42 -16.39 15.72
N GLY A 267 14.55 -16.95 16.57
CA GLY A 267 14.36 -16.51 17.95
C GLY A 267 13.71 -15.13 18.05
N VAL A 268 12.79 -14.79 17.15
CA VAL A 268 12.19 -13.45 17.02
C VAL A 268 10.65 -13.49 17.11
N PRO A 269 10.00 -12.39 17.53
CA PRO A 269 8.54 -12.35 17.61
C PRO A 269 7.85 -12.45 16.25
N VAL A 270 6.71 -13.15 16.22
CA VAL A 270 5.85 -13.31 15.05
C VAL A 270 4.54 -12.54 15.25
N ILE A 271 4.16 -11.72 14.27
CA ILE A 271 2.88 -11.01 14.23
C ILE A 271 2.00 -11.60 13.14
N GLN A 272 0.84 -12.12 13.55
CA GLN A 272 -0.15 -12.73 12.69
C GLN A 272 -1.53 -12.07 12.82
N GLY A 273 -2.51 -12.53 12.04
CA GLY A 273 -3.87 -12.00 12.08
C GLY A 273 -4.56 -12.19 13.44
N SER A 274 -4.20 -13.27 14.16
CA SER A 274 -4.70 -13.58 15.50
C SER A 274 -4.01 -12.79 16.63
N THR A 275 -2.87 -12.13 16.35
CA THR A 275 -2.14 -11.36 17.35
C THR A 275 -3.00 -10.19 17.84
N PRO A 276 -3.28 -10.09 19.17
CA PRO A 276 -4.10 -9.02 19.72
C PRO A 276 -3.54 -7.64 19.39
N GLN A 277 -4.43 -6.66 19.16
CA GLN A 277 -4.05 -5.31 18.75
C GLN A 277 -3.04 -4.67 19.71
N LYS A 278 -3.25 -4.81 21.03
CA LYS A 278 -2.35 -4.27 22.06
C LYS A 278 -0.93 -4.84 21.95
N VAL A 279 -0.81 -6.16 21.81
CA VAL A 279 0.49 -6.85 21.66
C VAL A 279 1.19 -6.42 20.37
N ARG A 280 0.41 -6.25 19.29
CA ARG A 280 0.93 -5.77 18.01
C ARG A 280 1.51 -4.36 18.12
N GLU A 281 0.79 -3.45 18.78
CA GLU A 281 1.22 -2.06 19.01
C GLU A 281 2.50 -2.01 19.86
N GLU A 282 2.58 -2.83 20.91
CA GLU A 282 3.78 -2.97 21.75
C GLU A 282 5.00 -3.45 20.94
N LEU A 283 4.87 -4.54 20.19
CA LEU A 283 5.96 -5.08 19.36
C LEU A 283 6.43 -4.08 18.29
N PHE A 284 5.50 -3.39 17.62
CA PHE A 284 5.88 -2.35 16.65
C PHE A 284 6.60 -1.18 17.32
N GLN A 285 6.23 -0.80 18.55
CA GLN A 285 6.92 0.25 19.27
C GLN A 285 8.33 -0.17 19.68
N GLN A 286 8.50 -1.41 20.17
CA GLN A 286 9.82 -1.98 20.46
C GLN A 286 10.71 -2.02 19.21
N PHE A 287 10.13 -2.36 18.05
CA PHE A 287 10.85 -2.36 16.79
C PHE A 287 11.28 -0.95 16.37
N ARG A 288 10.37 0.03 16.44
CA ARG A 288 10.69 1.45 16.12
C ARG A 288 11.80 2.03 17.01
N THR A 289 11.82 1.64 18.28
CA THR A 289 12.85 2.09 19.24
C THR A 289 14.16 1.33 19.14
N GLY A 290 14.19 0.22 18.39
CA GLY A 290 15.36 -0.63 18.22
C GLY A 290 15.60 -1.61 19.37
N GLU A 291 14.66 -1.76 20.31
CA GLU A 291 14.71 -2.79 21.36
C GLU A 291 14.67 -4.20 20.75
N ILE A 292 13.86 -4.36 19.71
CA ILE A 292 13.90 -5.52 18.82
C ILE A 292 14.33 -5.07 17.43
N THR A 293 15.28 -5.78 16.83
CA THR A 293 15.80 -5.45 15.50
C THR A 293 15.20 -6.32 14.40
N CYS A 294 14.51 -7.42 14.74
CA CYS A 294 13.92 -8.31 13.76
C CYS A 294 12.49 -8.69 14.14
N LEU A 295 11.58 -8.66 13.17
CA LEU A 295 10.19 -9.09 13.30
C LEU A 295 9.78 -9.96 12.12
N VAL A 296 8.99 -10.99 12.40
CA VAL A 296 8.32 -11.81 11.38
C VAL A 296 6.86 -11.41 11.31
N VAL A 297 6.34 -11.09 10.12
CA VAL A 297 4.98 -10.59 9.93
C VAL A 297 4.22 -11.33 8.83
N SER A 298 2.93 -11.59 9.06
CA SER A 298 2.05 -12.21 8.07
C SER A 298 1.32 -11.20 7.19
N LYS A 299 0.93 -11.62 5.98
CA LYS A 299 0.14 -10.80 5.05
C LYS A 299 -1.12 -10.19 5.69
N VAL A 300 -1.79 -10.88 6.62
CA VAL A 300 -3.04 -10.41 7.25
C VAL A 300 -2.80 -9.30 8.27
N ALA A 301 -1.58 -9.17 8.81
CA ALA A 301 -1.20 -8.04 9.64
C ALA A 301 -1.04 -6.74 8.83
N ASN A 302 -0.88 -6.83 7.51
CA ASN A 302 -0.44 -5.74 6.63
C ASN A 302 -1.54 -4.84 6.05
N PHE A 303 -2.81 -5.25 6.05
CA PHE A 303 -3.84 -4.53 5.30
C PHE A 303 -4.31 -3.22 5.94
N SER A 304 -3.88 -2.94 7.17
CA SER A 304 -4.53 -1.88 7.93
C SER A 304 -3.62 -1.20 8.94
N ILE A 305 -2.31 -1.43 8.99
CA ILE A 305 -1.46 -0.79 10.01
C ILE A 305 -0.19 -0.24 9.39
N ASP A 306 0.23 0.92 9.92
CA ASP A 306 1.51 1.57 9.64
C ASP A 306 2.66 0.64 10.08
N LEU A 307 3.13 -0.18 9.14
CA LEU A 307 4.29 -1.05 9.37
C LEU A 307 5.47 -0.17 9.78
N PRO A 308 6.25 -0.60 10.79
CA PRO A 308 7.35 0.21 11.24
C PRO A 308 8.40 0.32 10.12
N GLU A 309 9.08 1.47 10.10
CA GLU A 309 10.17 1.73 9.16
C GLU A 309 11.30 0.71 9.40
N ALA A 310 11.73 0.04 8.34
CA ALA A 310 12.80 -0.96 8.35
C ALA A 310 13.85 -0.60 7.30
N THR A 311 15.10 -0.97 7.57
CA THR A 311 16.20 -0.81 6.60
C THR A 311 16.24 -2.02 5.65
N ILE A 312 15.91 -3.20 6.16
CA ILE A 312 15.93 -4.46 5.44
C ILE A 312 14.53 -5.08 5.47
N ALA A 313 14.00 -5.44 4.31
CA ALA A 313 12.79 -6.24 4.20
C ALA A 313 13.11 -7.55 3.46
N ILE A 314 12.73 -8.69 4.04
CA ILE A 314 12.96 -10.02 3.46
C ILE A 314 11.61 -10.68 3.20
N GLN A 315 11.23 -10.83 1.93
CA GLN A 315 10.04 -11.57 1.54
C GLN A 315 10.41 -13.04 1.26
N VAL A 316 9.89 -13.94 2.10
CA VAL A 316 10.08 -15.39 1.94
C VAL A 316 8.95 -16.03 1.13
N SER A 317 7.73 -15.49 1.21
CA SER A 317 6.60 -15.92 0.40
C SER A 317 5.67 -14.73 0.12
N GLY A 318 5.27 -14.58 -1.14
CA GLY A 318 4.39 -13.51 -1.61
C GLY A 318 3.02 -14.00 -2.05
N ALA A 319 2.09 -13.06 -2.19
CA ALA A 319 0.77 -13.35 -2.73
C ALA A 319 0.63 -12.71 -4.11
N PHE A 320 0.36 -13.54 -5.11
CA PHE A 320 0.53 -13.20 -6.53
C PHE A 320 -0.52 -12.28 -7.13
N GLY A 321 -1.61 -12.07 -6.41
CA GLY A 321 -2.66 -11.14 -6.76
C GLY A 321 -2.53 -9.82 -6.02
N SER A 322 -1.33 -9.23 -5.94
CA SER A 322 -1.15 -7.76 -5.88
C SER A 322 0.30 -7.30 -6.00
N ARG A 323 0.87 -7.43 -7.20
CA ARG A 323 2.24 -6.98 -7.55
C ARG A 323 2.46 -5.50 -7.24
N GLN A 324 1.41 -4.71 -7.40
CA GLN A 324 1.38 -3.28 -7.10
C GLN A 324 1.36 -2.99 -5.62
N GLU A 325 0.51 -3.70 -4.87
CA GLU A 325 0.46 -3.54 -3.41
C GLU A 325 1.81 -3.95 -2.81
N GLU A 326 2.49 -4.96 -3.34
CA GLU A 326 3.85 -5.31 -2.93
C GLU A 326 4.84 -4.16 -3.12
N ALA A 327 4.99 -3.57 -4.31
CA ALA A 327 5.95 -2.46 -4.49
C ALA A 327 5.56 -1.20 -3.69
N GLN A 328 4.26 -0.93 -3.57
CA GLN A 328 3.74 0.15 -2.74
C GLN A 328 4.03 -0.06 -1.25
N ARG A 329 3.96 -1.31 -0.78
CA ARG A 329 4.34 -1.71 0.58
C ARG A 329 5.84 -1.55 0.79
N LEU A 330 6.67 -1.97 -0.17
CA LEU A 330 8.12 -1.79 -0.10
C LEU A 330 8.48 -0.33 0.11
N GLY A 331 7.89 0.59 -0.66
CA GLY A 331 8.12 2.03 -0.50
C GLY A 331 7.63 2.64 0.84
N ARG A 332 6.76 1.94 1.59
CA ARG A 332 6.33 2.38 2.94
C ARG A 332 7.19 1.79 4.04
N ILE A 333 7.59 0.53 3.88
CA ILE A 333 8.40 -0.21 4.85
C ILE A 333 9.83 0.30 4.84
N LEU A 334 10.39 0.52 3.64
CA LEU A 334 11.81 0.77 3.47
C LEU A 334 12.15 2.24 3.66
N ARG A 335 13.00 2.51 4.65
CA ARG A 335 13.60 3.84 4.87
C ARG A 335 15.11 3.74 4.96
N PRO A 336 15.85 4.68 4.35
CA PRO A 336 17.28 4.72 4.40
C PRO A 336 17.68 5.19 5.80
N LYS A 337 18.81 4.72 6.30
CA LYS A 337 19.33 5.22 7.57
C LYS A 337 19.92 6.61 7.41
N ALA A 338 19.93 7.37 8.50
CA ALA A 338 20.57 8.68 8.57
C ALA A 338 22.09 8.64 8.27
N ASP A 339 22.70 7.44 8.33
CA ASP A 339 24.11 7.20 7.99
C ASP A 339 24.37 7.07 6.47
N GLY A 340 23.33 7.19 5.64
CA GLY A 340 23.42 7.16 4.18
C GLY A 340 23.35 5.76 3.57
N ARG A 341 23.19 4.69 4.37
CA ARG A 341 22.93 3.34 3.83
C ARG A 341 21.52 3.27 3.26
N GLY A 342 21.44 2.85 2.00
CA GLY A 342 20.18 2.63 1.28
C GLY A 342 19.39 1.47 1.86
N ALA A 343 18.08 1.47 1.64
CA ALA A 343 17.23 0.38 2.09
C ALA A 343 17.31 -0.81 1.12
N ARG A 344 17.22 -2.04 1.64
CA ARG A 344 17.31 -3.26 0.82
C ARG A 344 16.07 -4.12 0.94
N PHE A 345 15.63 -4.61 -0.20
CA PHE A 345 14.54 -5.57 -0.30
C PHE A 345 15.05 -6.90 -0.86
N TYR A 346 15.00 -7.95 -0.06
CA TYR A 346 15.31 -9.31 -0.48
C TYR A 346 14.03 -10.07 -0.82
N SER A 347 13.96 -10.67 -2.00
CA SER A 347 12.95 -11.66 -2.37
C SER A 347 13.63 -13.01 -2.51
N VAL A 348 13.35 -13.95 -1.61
CA VAL A 348 13.89 -15.32 -1.70
C VAL A 348 12.99 -16.14 -2.63
N VAL A 349 13.55 -16.75 -3.67
CA VAL A 349 12.79 -17.38 -4.77
C VAL A 349 13.31 -18.77 -5.08
N SER A 350 12.42 -19.76 -5.15
CA SER A 350 12.78 -21.13 -5.54
C SER A 350 12.93 -21.26 -7.05
N ARG A 351 14.14 -21.59 -7.52
CA ARG A 351 14.44 -21.81 -8.95
C ARG A 351 13.63 -22.97 -9.52
N ASP A 352 13.33 -22.88 -10.81
CA ASP A 352 12.65 -23.93 -11.59
C ASP A 352 11.26 -24.31 -11.02
N THR A 353 10.61 -23.36 -10.35
CA THR A 353 9.26 -23.51 -9.81
C THR A 353 8.36 -22.36 -10.21
N ILE A 354 7.06 -22.48 -9.95
CA ILE A 354 6.09 -21.41 -10.17
C ILE A 354 6.46 -20.12 -9.40
N ASP A 355 7.19 -20.22 -8.28
CA ASP A 355 7.71 -19.07 -7.52
C ASP A 355 8.60 -18.17 -8.41
N GLN A 356 9.42 -18.78 -9.28
CA GLN A 356 10.26 -18.05 -10.23
C GLN A 356 9.44 -17.33 -11.31
N ASP A 357 8.38 -17.95 -11.83
CA ASP A 357 7.49 -17.32 -12.81
C ASP A 357 6.82 -16.07 -12.22
N PHE A 358 6.43 -16.15 -10.95
CA PHE A 358 5.87 -15.02 -10.24
C PHE A 358 6.91 -13.95 -9.93
N ALA A 359 8.14 -14.33 -9.58
CA ALA A 359 9.25 -13.40 -9.39
C ALA A 359 9.59 -12.63 -10.68
N GLN A 360 9.58 -13.27 -11.85
CA GLN A 360 9.78 -12.60 -13.15
C GLN A 360 8.73 -11.51 -13.41
N ASN A 361 7.47 -11.79 -13.07
CA ASN A 361 6.40 -10.80 -13.18
C ASN A 361 6.63 -9.61 -12.23
N ARG A 362 7.12 -9.87 -11.01
CA ARG A 362 7.48 -8.84 -10.03
C ARG A 362 8.67 -8.00 -10.50
N GLN A 363 9.71 -8.66 -11.02
CA GLN A 363 10.89 -8.01 -11.59
C GLN A 363 10.50 -7.03 -12.68
N ARG A 364 9.66 -7.46 -13.64
CA ARG A 364 9.19 -6.58 -14.72
C ARG A 364 8.49 -5.34 -14.15
N PHE A 365 7.61 -5.53 -13.19
CA PHE A 365 6.89 -4.44 -12.56
C PHE A 365 7.82 -3.47 -11.79
N LEU A 366 8.72 -3.98 -10.95
CA LEU A 366 9.68 -3.16 -10.21
C LEU A 366 10.63 -2.39 -11.15
N ALA A 367 11.06 -3.03 -12.24
CA ALA A 367 11.88 -2.39 -13.27
C ALA A 367 11.11 -1.28 -14.01
N GLU A 368 9.83 -1.49 -14.34
CA GLU A 368 8.94 -0.46 -14.91
C GLU A 368 8.74 0.74 -13.96
N GLN A 369 8.69 0.49 -12.65
CA GLN A 369 8.67 1.55 -11.63
C GLN A 369 10.05 2.20 -11.41
N GLY A 370 11.11 1.64 -12.00
CA GLY A 370 12.45 2.21 -11.95
C GLY A 370 13.33 1.76 -10.78
N TYR A 371 12.94 0.74 -10.02
CA TYR A 371 13.80 0.19 -8.96
C TYR A 371 15.05 -0.47 -9.54
N SER A 372 16.17 -0.36 -8.81
CA SER A 372 17.33 -1.21 -9.08
C SER A 372 16.99 -2.65 -8.74
N TYR A 373 17.23 -3.58 -9.66
CA TYR A 373 16.92 -5.00 -9.48
C TYR A 373 18.14 -5.85 -9.82
N THR A 374 18.59 -6.65 -8.85
CA THR A 374 19.72 -7.57 -8.98
C THR A 374 19.29 -8.97 -8.63
N ILE A 375 19.81 -9.96 -9.35
CA ILE A 375 19.56 -11.37 -9.09
C ILE A 375 20.89 -11.97 -8.62
N ILE A 376 20.88 -12.62 -7.46
CA ILE A 376 22.03 -13.33 -6.90
C ILE A 376 21.67 -14.78 -6.57
N ASP A 377 22.68 -15.60 -6.37
CA ASP A 377 22.50 -16.98 -5.92
C ASP A 377 22.54 -17.09 -4.40
N ALA A 378 21.83 -18.07 -3.84
CA ALA A 378 21.88 -18.38 -2.41
C ALA A 378 23.33 -18.62 -1.93
N ASP A 379 24.17 -19.20 -2.79
CA ASP A 379 25.59 -19.42 -2.50
C ASP A 379 26.36 -18.11 -2.30
N ASP A 380 25.97 -17.02 -2.96
CA ASP A 380 26.56 -15.70 -2.74
C ASP A 380 26.22 -15.17 -1.34
N VAL A 381 24.97 -15.39 -0.90
CA VAL A 381 24.53 -15.04 0.46
C VAL A 381 25.32 -15.83 1.51
N PHE A 382 25.44 -17.15 1.35
CA PHE A 382 26.21 -17.99 2.29
C PHE A 382 27.72 -17.68 2.31
N GLN A 383 28.23 -17.03 1.25
CA GLN A 383 29.62 -16.55 1.19
C GLN A 383 29.78 -15.10 1.67
N GLY A 384 28.70 -14.43 2.07
CA GLY A 384 28.69 -13.02 2.49
C GLY A 384 28.94 -12.03 1.34
N LYS A 385 28.67 -12.41 0.10
CA LYS A 385 28.84 -11.59 -1.11
C LYS A 385 27.52 -10.91 -1.49
N ILE A 386 27.08 -9.95 -0.68
CA ILE A 386 25.81 -9.21 -0.85
C ILE A 386 25.95 -7.70 -0.83
#